data_AF-A0A527Z6R3-F1
#
_entry.id   AF-A0A527Z6R3-F1
#
_cell.length_a   1.000
_cell.length_b   1.000
_cell.length_c   1.000
_cell.angle_alpha   90.00
_cell.angle_beta   90.00
_cell.angle_gamma   90.00
#
_symmetry.space_group_name_H-M   'P 1'
#
loop_
_entity.id
_entity.type
_entity.pdbx_description
1 polymer ?
#
loop_
_entity_poly.entity_id
_entity_poly.type
_entity_poly.pdbx_seq_one_letter_code
_entity_poly.pdbx_strand_id
1 'polypeptide(L)'
;IAGSRQAYSELKQAMLGGPLPWPDGYFRGFFSTGVFTISHAPASGLHELVRITGKGGHAIFTVRDQIFASGGFQATFDELEQAKKWRPVEE
;
A
#
# COMPACT_ATOMS: atom_id res chain seq x y z
N ILE A 1 13.21 -17.46 -3.40
CA ILE A 1 12.91 -16.83 -2.10
C ILE A 1 13.41 -15.39 -2.15
N ALA A 2 12.66 -14.39 -1.66
CA ALA A 2 13.00 -12.97 -1.83
C ALA A 2 14.46 -12.62 -1.43
N GLY A 3 14.95 -13.15 -0.31
CA GLY A 3 16.32 -12.89 0.18
C GLY A 3 17.44 -13.38 -0.74
N SER A 4 17.20 -14.39 -1.58
CA SER A 4 18.22 -14.88 -2.53
C SER A 4 18.43 -13.95 -3.73
N ARG A 5 17.61 -12.91 -3.88
CA ARG A 5 17.70 -11.96 -5.01
C ARG A 5 18.80 -10.92 -4.83
N GLN A 6 19.31 -10.73 -3.60
CA GLN A 6 20.32 -9.70 -3.27
C GLN A 6 19.97 -8.28 -3.80
N ALA A 7 18.67 -8.00 -3.97
CA ALA A 7 18.15 -6.76 -4.54
C ALA A 7 17.59 -5.79 -3.48
N TYR A 8 17.61 -6.18 -2.21
CA TYR A 8 17.01 -5.43 -1.10
C TYR A 8 18.12 -4.97 -0.15
N SER A 9 18.13 -3.68 0.21
CA SER A 9 18.95 -3.17 1.31
C SER A 9 18.46 -3.69 2.67
N GLU A 10 17.15 -3.90 2.80
CA GLU A 10 16.51 -4.49 3.97
C GLU A 10 15.30 -5.33 3.52
N LEU A 11 15.13 -6.52 4.11
CA LEU A 11 14.01 -7.42 3.85
C LEU A 11 13.26 -7.70 5.17
N LYS A 12 11.96 -7.41 5.20
CA LYS A 12 11.08 -7.70 6.34
C LYS A 12 9.93 -8.61 5.92
N GLN A 13 9.56 -9.51 6.82
CA GLN A 13 8.31 -10.25 6.72
C GLN A 13 7.28 -9.57 7.64
N ALA A 14 6.16 -9.15 7.07
CA ALA A 14 5.05 -8.52 7.79
C ALA A 14 3.73 -8.86 7.09
N MET A 15 2.62 -8.75 7.82
CA MET A 15 1.27 -8.92 7.28
C MET A 15 0.71 -7.56 6.86
N LEU A 16 0.24 -7.46 5.62
CA LEU A 16 -0.42 -6.25 5.14
C LEU A 16 -1.86 -6.22 5.68
N GLY A 17 -2.21 -5.15 6.41
CA GLY A 17 -3.45 -5.04 7.18
C GLY A 17 -3.25 -5.02 8.70
N GLY A 18 -2.01 -5.21 9.17
CA GLY A 18 -1.58 -4.89 10.53
C GLY A 18 -0.39 -3.93 10.54
N PRO A 19 0.05 -3.45 11.72
CA PRO A 19 1.14 -2.49 11.83
C PRO A 19 2.43 -2.94 11.15
N LEU A 20 2.94 -2.12 10.24
CA LEU A 20 4.23 -2.37 9.59
C LEU A 20 5.39 -1.84 10.47
N PRO A 21 6.56 -2.52 10.49
CA PRO A 21 7.65 -2.25 11.43
C PRO A 21 8.52 -1.04 11.01
N TRP A 22 7.88 0.03 10.55
CA TRP A 22 8.50 1.32 10.26
C TRP A 22 7.71 2.44 10.93
N PRO A 23 8.40 3.51 11.37
CA PRO A 23 7.73 4.69 11.90
C PRO A 23 6.96 5.41 10.79
N ASP A 24 6.09 6.33 11.21
CA ASP A 24 5.34 7.19 10.30
C ASP A 24 6.29 7.97 9.40
N GLY A 25 5.97 8.03 8.12
CA GLY A 25 6.72 8.80 7.13
C GLY A 25 8.14 8.32 6.83
N TYR A 26 8.48 7.07 7.14
CA TYR A 26 9.81 6.50 6.92
C TYR A 26 10.25 6.47 5.45
N PHE A 27 9.33 6.18 4.53
CA PHE A 27 9.61 6.08 3.10
C PHE A 27 9.15 7.30 2.32
N ARG A 28 9.83 7.59 1.21
CA ARG A 28 9.44 8.63 0.23
C ARG A 28 8.37 8.15 -0.75
N GLY A 29 7.97 6.90 -0.68
CA GLY A 29 6.93 6.29 -1.49
C GLY A 29 6.94 4.78 -1.36
N PHE A 30 5.88 4.14 -1.87
CA PHE A 30 5.80 2.69 -1.96
C PHE A 30 5.41 2.25 -3.38
N PHE A 31 5.88 1.06 -3.76
CA PHE A 31 5.51 0.38 -4.99
C PHE A 31 4.97 -1.01 -4.68
N SER A 32 3.82 -1.36 -5.25
CA SER A 32 3.19 -2.67 -5.05
C SER A 32 2.48 -3.16 -6.30
N THR A 33 2.93 -4.29 -6.85
CA THR A 33 2.28 -4.92 -8.00
C THR A 33 1.92 -6.36 -7.70
N GLY A 34 0.71 -6.78 -8.05
CA GLY A 34 0.21 -8.14 -7.84
C GLY A 34 -0.18 -8.48 -6.38
N VAL A 35 -0.14 -7.52 -5.46
CA VAL A 35 -0.48 -7.75 -4.04
C VAL A 35 -1.96 -7.58 -3.76
N PHE A 36 -2.61 -6.57 -4.35
CA PHE A 36 -4.04 -6.33 -4.18
C PHE A 36 -4.83 -7.14 -5.23
N THR A 37 -4.98 -8.43 -4.93
CA THR A 37 -5.67 -9.42 -5.77
C THR A 37 -6.64 -10.27 -4.95
N ILE A 38 -7.44 -11.12 -5.63
CA ILE A 38 -8.47 -11.96 -4.99
C ILE A 38 -7.85 -12.81 -3.88
N SER A 39 -8.46 -12.77 -2.69
CA SER A 39 -8.06 -13.56 -1.51
C SER A 39 -6.63 -13.29 -0.98
N HIS A 40 -6.03 -12.15 -1.33
CA HIS A 40 -4.69 -11.78 -0.86
C HIS A 40 -4.75 -10.64 0.16
N ALA A 41 -4.37 -9.41 -0.19
CA ALA A 41 -4.36 -8.29 0.75
C ALA A 41 -5.69 -7.52 0.76
N PRO A 42 -6.25 -7.19 1.95
CA PRO A 42 -7.42 -6.33 2.05
C PRO A 42 -7.07 -4.86 1.73
N ALA A 43 -8.06 -4.08 1.31
CA ALA A 43 -7.89 -2.64 1.07
C ALA A 43 -7.39 -1.89 2.32
N SER A 44 -7.73 -2.36 3.53
CA SER A 44 -7.26 -1.79 4.80
C SER A 44 -5.73 -1.78 4.94
N GLY A 45 -5.01 -2.61 4.19
CA GLY A 45 -3.56 -2.60 4.12
C GLY A 45 -2.96 -1.28 3.62
N LEU A 46 -3.72 -0.49 2.86
CA LEU A 46 -3.28 0.82 2.37
C LEU A 46 -3.06 1.84 3.49
N HIS A 47 -3.78 1.76 4.61
CA HIS A 47 -3.60 2.68 5.73
C HIS A 47 -2.17 2.65 6.26
N GLU A 48 -1.60 1.45 6.41
CA GLU A 48 -0.24 1.29 6.91
C GLU A 48 0.81 1.70 5.89
N LEU A 49 0.59 1.41 4.60
CA LEU A 49 1.47 1.88 3.52
C LEU A 49 1.48 3.41 3.43
N VAL A 50 0.32 4.05 3.59
CA VAL A 50 0.19 5.50 3.63
C VAL A 50 0.83 6.06 4.90
N ARG A 51 0.64 5.44 6.08
CA ARG A 51 1.24 5.86 7.35
C ARG A 51 2.76 5.92 7.26
N ILE A 52 3.39 4.87 6.73
CA ILE A 52 4.85 4.81 6.60
C ILE A 52 5.39 5.64 5.43
N THR A 53 4.53 6.23 4.60
CA THR A 53 4.92 7.11 3.50
C THR A 53 4.86 8.57 3.93
N GLY A 54 5.97 9.29 3.78
CA GLY A 54 6.09 10.68 4.18
C GLY A 54 5.21 11.61 3.35
N LYS A 55 4.86 12.78 3.90
CA LYS A 55 4.15 13.83 3.16
C LYS A 55 4.89 14.18 1.86
N GLY A 56 4.16 14.23 0.75
CA GLY A 56 4.73 14.44 -0.58
C GLY A 56 5.40 13.21 -1.19
N GLY A 57 5.32 12.04 -0.54
CA GLY A 57 5.68 10.76 -1.11
C GLY A 57 4.63 10.22 -2.07
N HIS A 58 5.00 9.19 -2.83
CA HIS A 58 4.15 8.61 -3.88
C HIS A 58 3.70 7.18 -3.55
N ALA A 59 2.44 6.88 -3.87
CA ALA A 59 1.89 5.55 -3.86
C ALA A 59 1.76 5.07 -5.32
N ILE A 60 2.41 3.96 -5.68
CA ILE A 60 2.34 3.39 -7.03
C ILE A 60 1.95 1.93 -6.90
N PHE A 61 0.73 1.58 -7.28
CA PHE A 61 0.28 0.20 -7.10
C PHE A 61 -0.82 -0.19 -8.07
N THR A 62 -0.99 -1.49 -8.26
CA THR A 62 -2.08 -2.06 -9.05
C THR A 62 -3.11 -2.73 -8.15
N VAL A 63 -4.39 -2.55 -8.48
CA VAL A 63 -5.51 -3.28 -7.90
C VAL A 63 -6.18 -4.05 -9.02
N ARG A 64 -6.53 -5.32 -8.79
CA ARG A 64 -7.24 -6.10 -9.82
C ARG A 64 -8.72 -5.69 -9.90
N ASP A 65 -9.21 -5.38 -11.11
CA ASP A 65 -10.56 -4.86 -11.35
C ASP A 65 -11.68 -5.63 -10.64
N GLN A 66 -11.60 -6.97 -10.66
CA GLN A 66 -12.60 -7.85 -10.03
C GLN A 66 -12.79 -7.61 -8.53
N ILE A 67 -11.72 -7.19 -7.83
CA ILE A 67 -11.77 -6.86 -6.41
C ILE A 67 -11.90 -5.37 -6.15
N PHE A 68 -11.73 -4.52 -7.15
CA PHE A 68 -11.83 -3.07 -6.95
C PHE A 68 -13.24 -2.70 -6.47
N ALA A 69 -14.27 -3.22 -7.14
CA ALA A 69 -15.67 -2.97 -6.81
C ALA A 69 -16.15 -3.70 -5.54
N SER A 70 -15.61 -4.90 -5.25
CA SER A 70 -16.12 -5.78 -4.18
C SER A 70 -15.25 -5.81 -2.92
N GLY A 71 -13.99 -5.39 -3.02
CA GLY A 71 -12.96 -5.50 -1.98
C GLY A 71 -12.77 -4.25 -1.12
N GLY A 72 -13.66 -3.25 -1.26
CA GLY A 72 -13.63 -2.03 -0.45
C GLY A 72 -12.56 -1.02 -0.84
N PHE A 73 -11.88 -1.18 -1.98
CA PHE A 73 -10.80 -0.28 -2.40
C PHE A 73 -11.29 1.13 -2.66
N GLN A 74 -12.42 1.30 -3.37
CA GLN A 74 -12.99 2.62 -3.60
C GLN A 74 -13.28 3.35 -2.28
N ALA A 75 -13.90 2.68 -1.31
CA ALA A 75 -14.21 3.27 -0.01
C ALA A 75 -12.95 3.68 0.75
N THR A 76 -11.91 2.83 0.76
CA THR A 76 -10.61 3.16 1.35
C THR A 76 -9.95 4.35 0.64
N PHE A 77 -10.09 4.45 -0.69
CA PHE A 77 -9.51 5.57 -1.43
C PHE A 77 -10.19 6.88 -1.07
N ASP A 78 -11.52 6.89 -1.08
CA ASP A 78 -12.33 8.04 -0.72
C ASP A 78 -12.03 8.50 0.72
N GLU A 79 -11.91 7.56 1.67
CA GLU A 79 -11.54 7.85 3.05
C GLU A 79 -10.17 8.55 3.15
N LEU A 80 -9.16 7.99 2.48
CA LEU A 80 -7.81 8.53 2.50
C LEU A 80 -7.72 9.91 1.80
N GLU A 81 -8.52 10.14 0.76
CA GLU A 81 -8.65 11.45 0.10
C GLU A 81 -9.35 12.48 1.00
N GLN A 82 -10.49 12.11 1.60
CA GLN A 82 -11.23 12.98 2.52
C GLN A 82 -10.38 13.36 3.74
N ALA A 83 -9.59 12.42 4.26
CA ALA A 83 -8.63 12.64 5.33
C ALA A 83 -7.38 13.43 4.90
N LYS A 84 -7.28 13.82 3.61
CA LYS A 84 -6.14 14.51 3.00
C LYS A 84 -4.81 13.78 3.21
N LYS A 85 -4.87 12.45 3.28
CA LYS A 85 -3.69 11.58 3.42
C LYS A 85 -3.03 11.35 2.07
N TRP A 86 -3.81 11.33 1.01
CA TRP A 86 -3.33 11.29 -0.35
C TRP A 86 -4.25 12.03 -1.31
N ARG A 87 -3.90 12.02 -2.60
CA ARG A 87 -4.73 12.47 -3.71
C ARG A 87 -4.33 11.70 -4.97
N PRO A 88 -5.24 11.52 -5.93
CA PRO A 88 -4.89 10.94 -7.22
C PRO A 88 -3.89 11.83 -7.97
N VAL A 89 -3.00 11.18 -8.72
CA VAL A 89 -2.02 11.82 -9.60
C VAL A 89 -2.19 11.28 -11.02
N GLU A 90 -2.38 9.97 -11.15
CA GLU A 90 -2.58 9.23 -12.39
C GLU A 90 -3.34 7.92 -12.07
N GLU A 91 -4.05 7.36 -13.05
CA GLU A 91 -4.75 6.06 -12.99
C GLU A 91 -4.36 5.18 -14.19
#